data_AF-A0A2W1MYK3-F1
#
_entry.id   AF-A0A2W1MYK3-F1
#
_cell.length_a   1.000
_cell.length_b   1.000
_cell.length_c   1.000
_cell.angle_alpha   90.00
_cell.angle_beta   90.00
_cell.angle_gamma   90.00
#
_symmetry.space_group_name_H-M   'P 1'
#
loop_
_entity.id
_entity.type
_entity.pdbx_description
1 polymer ?
#
loop_
_entity_poly.entity_id
_entity_poly.type
_entity_poly.pdbx_seq_one_letter_code
_entity_poly.pdbx_strand_id
1 'polypeptide(L)'
;MGIFDIFKKQKKVRNDSNAISKTKPEQKNDSKDEGIYELAYASTKYNELKKNYKSYKKELLDFGFDDSKFIHNTIGLILRYYYATEKVDALNLYAELKKDFPENEDIIWLFLEVICLVNIDNDLEFVKKYVNGKKQHQYDQHYQIEYQKGLELKRLNYFKEAIEIWSSLNEIEEFSWNYYQIGILQNLMNNKNCLKNIRKAIEMDGEIKEDAKTYPELDNLRTNQEFLDLIDFDQKPEKSIQLKNSKVKVGDYIIAIPNFPSPIFEKAVILVTRIENGAIQGVFTNKLQNKKLGDLSKEFIGSNSQVYSGGPVGENSLLYLHTLESTPNSNEILPGVYFMGDISNYIEKLKSNDISDKQIRFFNGYVSWGESQFEEEFKEGVWLISSAIHSEIMTSENTPIWEELVERIKNKKQ
;
A
#
# COMPACT_ATOMS: atom_id res chain seq x y z
N MET A 1 -39.71 -25.99 15.68
CA MET A 1 -38.47 -25.50 16.32
C MET A 1 -37.71 -24.67 15.32
N GLY A 2 -37.92 -23.37 15.39
CA GLY A 2 -37.21 -22.36 14.61
C GLY A 2 -36.44 -21.42 15.54
N ILE A 3 -35.55 -20.61 14.99
CA ILE A 3 -34.66 -19.69 15.72
C ILE A 3 -35.39 -18.79 16.74
N PHE A 4 -36.70 -18.58 16.56
CA PHE A 4 -37.59 -17.85 17.47
C PHE A 4 -37.94 -18.58 18.79
N ASP A 5 -37.75 -19.90 18.91
CA ASP A 5 -38.00 -20.64 20.16
C ASP A 5 -36.83 -20.51 21.16
N ILE A 6 -35.64 -20.13 20.69
CA ILE A 6 -34.44 -19.90 21.51
C ILE A 6 -34.57 -18.57 22.28
N PHE A 7 -35.23 -17.57 21.71
CA PHE A 7 -35.36 -16.23 22.30
C PHE A 7 -36.53 -16.06 23.29
N LYS A 8 -37.52 -16.96 23.31
CA LYS A 8 -38.58 -16.94 24.34
C LYS A 8 -38.12 -17.41 25.72
N LYS A 9 -37.02 -18.17 25.80
CA LYS A 9 -36.46 -18.65 27.09
C LYS A 9 -35.69 -17.57 27.84
N GLN A 10 -35.04 -16.62 27.16
CA GLN A 10 -34.25 -15.57 27.81
C GLN A 10 -35.09 -14.40 28.34
N LYS A 11 -36.31 -14.20 27.84
CA LYS A 11 -37.23 -13.16 28.38
C LYS A 11 -37.94 -13.57 29.66
N LYS A 12 -37.96 -14.88 30.01
CA LYS A 12 -38.58 -15.38 31.26
C LYS A 12 -37.62 -15.35 32.45
N VAL A 13 -36.31 -15.24 32.22
CA VAL A 13 -35.28 -15.18 33.29
C VAL A 13 -35.14 -13.76 33.88
N ARG A 14 -35.61 -12.71 33.20
CA ARG A 14 -35.55 -11.32 33.71
C ARG A 14 -36.71 -10.88 34.59
N ASN A 15 -37.82 -11.63 34.66
CA ASN A 15 -39.00 -11.22 35.43
C ASN A 15 -39.24 -11.98 36.74
N ASP A 16 -38.48 -13.04 37.05
CA ASP A 16 -38.58 -13.75 38.32
C ASP A 16 -37.18 -14.01 38.90
N SER A 17 -36.64 -13.02 39.62
CA SER A 17 -35.65 -13.22 40.71
C SER A 17 -35.29 -11.90 41.41
N ASN A 18 -36.31 -11.22 41.95
CA ASN A 18 -36.13 -10.49 43.20
C ASN A 18 -36.19 -11.52 44.35
N ALA A 19 -35.09 -12.22 44.59
CA ALA A 19 -34.87 -13.02 45.79
C ALA A 19 -33.36 -13.28 45.99
N ILE A 20 -32.75 -12.46 46.84
CA ILE A 20 -31.69 -12.77 47.83
C ILE A 20 -30.55 -13.75 47.42
N SER A 21 -29.34 -13.18 47.49
CA SER A 21 -28.04 -13.76 47.91
C SER A 21 -26.97 -14.10 46.86
N LYS A 22 -25.83 -13.41 47.06
CA LYS A 22 -24.43 -13.83 46.89
C LYS A 22 -24.09 -14.57 45.59
N THR A 23 -23.49 -13.86 44.64
CA THR A 23 -22.12 -14.07 44.13
C THR A 23 -21.85 -13.09 42.98
N LYS A 24 -20.68 -12.42 42.98
CA LYS A 24 -20.17 -11.70 41.80
C LYS A 24 -19.83 -12.72 40.71
N PRO A 25 -20.04 -12.36 39.44
CA PRO A 25 -18.89 -12.29 38.55
C PRO A 25 -18.83 -11.00 37.73
N GLU A 26 -17.63 -10.75 37.24
CA GLU A 26 -17.14 -9.57 36.55
C GLU A 26 -17.98 -9.15 35.32
N GLN A 27 -18.28 -7.85 35.22
CA GLN A 27 -18.74 -7.22 34.00
C GLN A 27 -17.53 -6.63 33.25
N LYS A 28 -17.21 -7.23 32.10
CA LYS A 28 -16.69 -6.50 30.93
C LYS A 28 -17.69 -6.77 29.81
N ASN A 29 -18.60 -5.83 29.59
CA ASN A 29 -19.34 -5.74 28.33
C ASN A 29 -18.65 -4.66 27.50
N ASP A 30 -18.07 -5.07 26.37
CA ASP A 30 -17.46 -4.18 25.39
C ASP A 30 -18.54 -3.39 24.64
N SER A 31 -18.37 -2.07 24.57
CA SER A 31 -19.22 -1.10 23.84
C SER A 31 -19.36 -1.31 22.33
N LYS A 32 -18.73 -2.35 21.77
CA LYS A 32 -18.79 -2.67 20.33
C LYS A 32 -20.01 -3.50 19.93
N ASP A 33 -20.64 -4.20 20.88
CA ASP A 33 -21.78 -5.08 20.57
C ASP A 33 -23.15 -4.36 20.58
N GLU A 34 -23.26 -3.20 21.23
CA GLU A 34 -24.49 -2.39 21.21
C GLU A 34 -24.75 -1.79 19.83
N GLY A 35 -23.72 -1.28 19.14
CA GLY A 35 -23.87 -0.71 17.79
C GLY A 35 -24.34 -1.73 16.75
N ILE A 36 -23.87 -2.98 16.83
CA ILE A 36 -24.29 -4.06 15.91
C ILE A 36 -25.74 -4.49 16.18
N TYR A 37 -26.16 -4.51 17.45
CA TYR A 37 -27.53 -4.80 17.86
C TYR A 37 -28.52 -3.73 17.38
N GLU A 38 -28.15 -2.46 17.50
CA GLU A 38 -28.93 -1.32 17.02
C GLU A 38 -29.05 -1.30 15.49
N LEU A 39 -27.95 -1.62 14.79
CA LEU A 39 -27.92 -1.71 13.32
C LEU A 39 -28.81 -2.83 12.78
N ALA A 40 -28.79 -4.00 13.42
CA ALA A 40 -29.67 -5.12 13.04
C ALA A 40 -31.15 -4.82 13.34
N TYR A 41 -31.44 -4.16 14.46
CA TYR A 41 -32.79 -3.75 14.82
C TYR A 41 -33.35 -2.70 13.84
N ALA A 42 -32.56 -1.68 13.51
CA ALA A 42 -32.93 -0.62 12.57
C ALA A 42 -33.26 -1.17 11.18
N SER A 43 -32.40 -2.05 10.64
CA SER A 43 -32.61 -2.70 9.34
C SER A 43 -33.87 -3.58 9.32
N THR A 44 -34.12 -4.32 10.40
CA THR A 44 -35.30 -5.19 10.52
C THR A 44 -36.59 -4.38 10.63
N LYS A 45 -36.59 -3.29 11.41
CA LYS A 45 -37.75 -2.41 11.62
C LYS A 45 -38.14 -1.59 10.38
N TYR A 46 -37.16 -1.15 9.60
CA TYR A 46 -37.44 -0.45 8.34
C TYR A 46 -38.21 -1.35 7.36
N ASN A 47 -37.84 -2.63 7.27
CA ASN A 47 -38.52 -3.63 6.45
C ASN A 47 -39.96 -3.91 6.92
N GLU A 48 -40.24 -3.78 8.23
CA GLU A 48 -41.61 -3.89 8.77
C GLU A 48 -42.49 -2.68 8.44
N LEU A 49 -41.91 -1.49 8.27
CA LEU A 49 -42.64 -0.21 8.20
C LEU A 49 -43.04 0.24 6.79
N LYS A 50 -42.86 -0.58 5.74
CA LYS A 50 -43.31 -0.37 4.35
C LYS A 50 -43.75 1.09 4.02
N LYS A 51 -42.75 1.93 3.72
CA LYS A 51 -42.91 3.25 3.05
C LYS A 51 -43.41 4.43 3.90
N ASN A 52 -42.95 4.65 5.14
CA ASN A 52 -43.11 5.96 5.76
C ASN A 52 -41.88 6.41 6.58
N TYR A 53 -40.87 6.91 5.88
CA TYR A 53 -39.64 7.45 6.46
C TYR A 53 -39.91 8.49 7.57
N LYS A 54 -40.96 9.31 7.46
CA LYS A 54 -41.31 10.31 8.47
C LYS A 54 -41.75 9.69 9.80
N SER A 55 -42.48 8.58 9.75
CA SER A 55 -42.88 7.84 10.96
C SER A 55 -41.69 7.16 11.62
N TYR A 56 -40.79 6.59 10.82
CA TYR A 56 -39.58 5.92 11.28
C TYR A 56 -38.57 6.90 11.90
N LYS A 57 -38.36 8.06 11.26
CA LYS A 57 -37.52 9.16 11.79
C LYS A 57 -38.01 9.60 13.16
N LYS A 58 -39.33 9.78 13.32
CA LYS A 58 -39.91 10.19 14.60
C LYS A 58 -39.69 9.17 15.72
N GLU A 59 -39.92 7.87 15.46
CA GLU A 59 -39.67 6.83 16.46
C GLU A 59 -38.20 6.77 16.89
N LEU A 60 -37.25 6.90 15.96
CA LEU A 60 -35.83 6.85 16.31
C LEU A 60 -35.37 8.04 17.15
N LEU A 61 -35.91 9.24 16.86
CA LEU A 61 -35.71 10.42 17.70
C LEU A 61 -36.30 10.20 19.11
N ASP A 62 -37.48 9.59 19.21
CA ASP A 62 -38.11 9.24 20.49
C ASP A 62 -37.30 8.18 21.29
N PHE A 63 -36.52 7.33 20.61
CA PHE A 63 -35.57 6.39 21.21
C PHE A 63 -34.22 7.02 21.62
N GLY A 64 -34.02 8.32 21.34
CA GLY A 64 -32.84 9.07 21.77
C GLY A 64 -31.68 9.09 20.77
N PHE A 65 -31.91 8.70 19.50
CA PHE A 65 -30.90 8.86 18.45
C PHE A 65 -30.75 10.33 18.05
N ASP A 66 -29.51 10.77 17.84
CA ASP A 66 -29.17 12.14 17.42
C ASP A 66 -29.38 12.31 15.89
N ASP A 67 -30.12 13.35 15.50
CA ASP A 67 -30.38 13.73 14.09
C ASP A 67 -29.09 13.84 13.25
N SER A 68 -27.97 14.25 13.86
CA SER A 68 -26.68 14.39 13.16
C SER A 68 -26.02 13.05 12.81
N LYS A 69 -26.30 11.98 13.59
CA LYS A 69 -25.74 10.62 13.37
C LYS A 69 -26.69 9.69 12.61
N PHE A 70 -27.96 10.09 12.50
CA PHE A 70 -29.02 9.35 11.82
C PHE A 70 -28.81 9.25 10.30
N ILE A 71 -28.32 10.32 9.68
CA ILE A 71 -28.19 10.42 8.22
C ILE A 71 -27.13 9.44 7.68
N HIS A 72 -25.97 9.38 8.33
CA HIS A 72 -24.81 8.68 7.78
C HIS A 72 -24.99 7.16 7.72
N ASN A 73 -25.48 6.54 8.80
CA ASN A 73 -25.49 5.08 8.93
C ASN A 73 -26.82 4.44 8.51
N THR A 74 -27.96 5.09 8.79
CA THR A 74 -29.27 4.49 8.56
C THR A 74 -29.76 4.73 7.13
N ILE A 75 -29.54 5.91 6.56
CA ILE A 75 -29.99 6.24 5.20
C ILE A 75 -29.12 5.55 4.14
N GLY A 76 -27.81 5.43 4.36
CA GLY A 76 -26.94 4.64 3.49
C GLY A 76 -27.32 3.18 3.41
N LEU A 77 -27.70 2.57 4.53
CA LEU A 77 -28.19 1.19 4.55
C LEU A 77 -29.57 1.04 3.89
N ILE A 78 -30.46 2.01 4.07
CA ILE A 78 -31.78 2.02 3.43
C ILE A 78 -31.66 2.18 1.91
N LEU A 79 -30.82 3.10 1.43
CA LEU A 79 -30.60 3.31 -0.01
C LEU A 79 -29.92 2.10 -0.67
N ARG A 80 -28.95 1.48 0.01
CA ARG A 80 -28.32 0.21 -0.44
C ARG A 80 -29.34 -0.95 -0.48
N TYR A 81 -30.26 -1.01 0.47
CA TYR A 81 -31.34 -2.01 0.51
C TYR A 81 -32.37 -1.81 -0.61
N TYR A 82 -32.83 -0.58 -0.87
CA TYR A 82 -33.75 -0.30 -1.98
C TYR A 82 -33.12 -0.51 -3.34
N TYR A 83 -31.83 -0.22 -3.49
CA TYR A 83 -31.11 -0.54 -4.72
C TYR A 83 -31.13 -2.05 -5.03
N ALA A 84 -30.99 -2.89 -4.00
CA ALA A 84 -31.04 -4.35 -4.16
C ALA A 84 -32.45 -4.90 -4.49
N THR A 85 -33.51 -4.09 -4.35
CA THR A 85 -34.90 -4.58 -4.38
C THR A 85 -35.82 -3.83 -5.35
N GLU A 86 -35.91 -2.50 -5.34
CA GLU A 86 -36.81 -1.70 -6.20
C GLU A 86 -36.23 -0.29 -6.50
N LYS A 87 -35.52 -0.13 -7.63
CA LYS A 87 -34.72 1.06 -8.01
C LYS A 87 -35.43 2.43 -7.98
N VAL A 88 -36.75 2.47 -8.17
CA VAL A 88 -37.56 3.71 -8.24
C VAL A 88 -37.75 4.35 -6.86
N ASP A 89 -37.84 3.54 -5.80
CA ASP A 89 -38.10 4.03 -4.44
C ASP A 89 -36.88 4.75 -3.83
N ALA A 90 -35.66 4.38 -4.22
CA ALA A 90 -34.43 5.03 -3.78
C ALA A 90 -34.32 6.50 -4.24
N LEU A 91 -34.78 6.79 -5.47
CA LEU A 91 -34.73 8.12 -6.06
C LEU A 91 -35.77 9.07 -5.44
N ASN A 92 -36.98 8.56 -5.15
CA ASN A 92 -38.00 9.33 -4.43
C ASN A 92 -37.56 9.66 -3.01
N LEU A 93 -36.92 8.70 -2.33
CA LEU A 93 -36.38 8.91 -1.00
C LEU A 93 -35.29 9.99 -0.98
N TYR A 94 -34.37 9.99 -1.96
CA TYR A 94 -33.37 11.05 -2.08
C TYR A 94 -34.00 12.43 -2.30
N ALA A 95 -35.02 12.54 -3.17
CA ALA A 95 -35.69 13.80 -3.44
C ALA A 95 -36.37 14.39 -2.20
N GLU A 96 -36.96 13.55 -1.34
CA GLU A 96 -37.52 13.98 -0.06
C GLU A 96 -36.44 14.41 0.93
N LEU A 97 -35.34 13.66 1.02
CA LEU A 97 -34.22 13.97 1.91
C LEU A 97 -33.52 15.27 1.55
N LYS A 98 -33.29 15.53 0.26
CA LYS A 98 -32.70 16.78 -0.22
C LYS A 98 -33.56 17.99 0.11
N LYS A 99 -34.88 17.83 0.17
CA LYS A 99 -35.80 18.92 0.57
C LYS A 99 -35.62 19.28 2.04
N ASP A 100 -35.48 18.27 2.89
CA ASP A 100 -35.37 18.46 4.34
C ASP A 100 -33.94 18.83 4.78
N PHE A 101 -32.93 18.48 3.97
CA PHE A 101 -31.50 18.68 4.26
C PHE A 101 -30.69 19.09 3.00
N PRO A 102 -30.91 20.29 2.45
CA PRO A 102 -30.37 20.69 1.15
C PRO A 102 -28.84 20.87 1.11
N GLU A 103 -28.19 21.08 2.27
CA GLU A 103 -26.75 21.36 2.38
C GLU A 103 -25.96 20.26 3.11
N ASN A 104 -26.59 19.12 3.41
CA ASN A 104 -25.92 18.03 4.12
C ASN A 104 -25.05 17.21 3.14
N GLU A 105 -23.73 17.19 3.38
CA GLU A 105 -22.75 16.56 2.49
C GLU A 105 -22.95 15.04 2.37
N ASP A 106 -23.41 14.38 3.43
CA ASP A 106 -23.61 12.94 3.46
C ASP A 106 -24.74 12.52 2.51
N ILE A 107 -25.79 13.34 2.41
CA ILE A 107 -26.90 13.13 1.46
C ILE A 107 -26.43 13.25 0.02
N ILE A 108 -25.43 14.09 -0.24
CA ILE A 108 -24.81 14.26 -1.56
C ILE A 108 -23.90 13.08 -1.88
N TRP A 109 -23.10 12.61 -0.93
CA TRP A 109 -22.29 11.40 -1.09
C TRP A 109 -23.15 10.14 -1.31
N LEU A 110 -24.25 10.04 -0.59
CA LEU A 110 -25.25 8.98 -0.78
C LEU A 110 -25.92 9.04 -2.15
N PHE A 111 -26.17 10.25 -2.67
CA PHE A 111 -26.67 10.42 -4.03
C PHE A 111 -25.66 9.99 -5.09
N LEU A 112 -24.38 10.30 -4.88
CA LEU A 112 -23.29 9.86 -5.75
C LEU A 112 -23.19 8.34 -5.77
N GLU A 113 -23.22 7.68 -4.61
CA GLU A 113 -23.27 6.21 -4.52
C GLU A 113 -24.48 5.64 -5.27
N VAL A 114 -25.65 6.27 -5.16
CA VAL A 114 -26.88 5.80 -5.83
C VAL A 114 -26.85 6.06 -7.34
N ILE A 115 -26.38 7.22 -7.82
CA ILE A 115 -26.29 7.53 -9.26
C ILE A 115 -25.35 6.56 -9.97
N CYS A 116 -24.18 6.24 -9.38
CA CYS A 116 -23.23 5.29 -9.96
C CYS A 116 -23.82 3.88 -10.11
N LEU A 117 -24.94 3.60 -9.44
CA LEU A 117 -25.61 2.30 -9.43
C LEU A 117 -26.89 2.27 -10.28
N VAL A 118 -27.47 3.43 -10.65
CA VAL A 118 -28.70 3.49 -11.48
C VAL A 118 -28.34 3.29 -12.95
N ASN A 119 -29.07 2.40 -13.63
CA ASN A 119 -28.88 2.17 -15.06
C ASN A 119 -29.46 3.38 -15.83
N ILE A 120 -28.59 4.31 -16.22
CA ILE A 120 -28.90 5.63 -16.80
C ILE A 120 -29.64 5.56 -18.15
N ASP A 121 -29.75 4.39 -18.77
CA ASP A 121 -30.39 4.18 -20.08
C ASP A 121 -31.80 4.79 -20.20
N ASN A 122 -32.52 5.02 -19.10
CA ASN A 122 -33.86 5.63 -19.11
C ASN A 122 -33.94 7.12 -18.70
N ASP A 123 -32.86 7.74 -18.21
CA ASP A 123 -32.99 9.02 -17.48
C ASP A 123 -31.82 10.01 -17.68
N LEU A 124 -31.18 9.98 -18.86
CA LEU A 124 -30.15 10.96 -19.24
C LEU A 124 -30.64 12.42 -19.15
N GLU A 125 -31.93 12.65 -19.43
CA GLU A 125 -32.59 13.94 -19.31
C GLU A 125 -32.83 14.34 -17.84
N PHE A 126 -33.05 13.34 -16.97
CA PHE A 126 -33.23 13.51 -15.52
C PHE A 126 -31.92 13.86 -14.82
N VAL A 127 -30.81 13.21 -15.18
CA VAL A 127 -29.47 13.59 -14.70
C VAL A 127 -29.18 15.07 -15.04
N LYS A 128 -29.49 15.50 -16.27
CA LYS A 128 -29.30 16.90 -16.70
C LYS A 128 -30.17 17.89 -15.90
N LYS A 129 -31.36 17.48 -15.45
CA LYS A 129 -32.32 18.35 -14.72
C LYS A 129 -31.89 18.63 -13.28
N TYR A 130 -31.24 17.67 -12.61
CA TYR A 130 -30.93 17.79 -11.17
C TYR A 130 -29.52 18.32 -10.87
N VAL A 131 -28.59 18.27 -11.84
CA VAL A 131 -27.24 18.80 -11.66
C VAL A 131 -27.15 20.30 -11.97
N ASN A 132 -28.07 20.86 -12.74
CA ASN A 132 -28.13 22.30 -13.01
C ASN A 132 -28.76 23.10 -11.84
N GLY A 133 -28.05 23.20 -10.72
CA GLY A 133 -28.37 24.09 -9.60
C GLY A 133 -27.23 25.11 -9.38
N LYS A 134 -27.56 26.40 -9.38
CA LYS A 134 -26.59 27.51 -9.52
C LYS A 134 -25.50 27.58 -8.44
N LYS A 135 -24.29 27.83 -8.95
CA LYS A 135 -23.14 28.56 -8.38
C LYS A 135 -23.49 29.50 -7.22
N GLN A 136 -22.94 29.26 -6.03
CA GLN A 136 -21.98 30.21 -5.44
C GLN A 136 -21.25 29.74 -4.17
N HIS A 137 -21.68 28.70 -3.43
CA HIS A 137 -20.96 28.24 -2.22
C HIS A 137 -20.77 26.70 -2.09
N GLN A 138 -20.92 25.94 -3.19
CA GLN A 138 -20.80 24.47 -3.26
C GLN A 138 -19.88 24.03 -4.41
N TYR A 139 -18.69 24.63 -4.50
CA TYR A 139 -17.79 24.44 -5.65
C TYR A 139 -17.36 22.97 -5.81
N ASP A 140 -16.92 22.35 -4.71
CA ASP A 140 -16.45 20.96 -4.71
C ASP A 140 -17.58 19.97 -5.04
N GLN A 141 -18.78 20.18 -4.52
CA GLN A 141 -19.87 19.21 -4.63
C GLN A 141 -20.43 19.10 -6.05
N HIS A 142 -20.66 20.23 -6.74
CA HIS A 142 -21.08 20.20 -8.15
C HIS A 142 -20.00 19.57 -9.03
N TYR A 143 -18.73 19.90 -8.76
CA TYR A 143 -17.60 19.36 -9.50
C TYR A 143 -17.56 17.83 -9.42
N GLN A 144 -17.65 17.28 -8.21
CA GLN A 144 -17.65 15.82 -7.98
C GLN A 144 -18.83 15.12 -8.66
N ILE A 145 -20.03 15.72 -8.65
CA ILE A 145 -21.21 15.15 -9.31
C ILE A 145 -21.03 15.05 -10.82
N GLU A 146 -20.60 16.13 -11.46
CA GLU A 146 -20.34 16.10 -12.91
C GLU A 146 -19.17 15.14 -13.24
N TYR A 147 -18.14 15.06 -12.40
CA TYR A 147 -17.04 14.11 -12.63
C TYR A 147 -17.53 12.65 -12.65
N GLN A 148 -18.34 12.26 -11.66
CA GLN A 148 -18.91 10.90 -11.58
C GLN A 148 -19.86 10.59 -12.75
N LYS A 149 -20.66 11.58 -13.17
CA LYS A 149 -21.50 11.46 -14.36
C LYS A 149 -20.66 11.20 -15.62
N GLY A 150 -19.49 11.81 -15.75
CA GLY A 150 -18.53 11.50 -16.81
C GLY A 150 -18.09 10.03 -16.81
N LEU A 151 -17.76 9.47 -15.64
CA LEU A 151 -17.36 8.07 -15.50
C LEU A 151 -18.47 7.10 -15.88
N GLU A 152 -19.72 7.40 -15.51
CA GLU A 152 -20.86 6.57 -15.90
C GLU A 152 -21.15 6.62 -17.40
N LEU A 153 -21.06 7.81 -18.02
CA LEU A 153 -21.18 7.93 -19.47
C LEU A 153 -20.08 7.14 -20.20
N LYS A 154 -18.85 7.14 -19.66
CA LYS A 154 -17.77 6.26 -20.12
C LYS A 154 -18.18 4.78 -20.03
N ARG A 155 -18.69 4.32 -18.89
CA ARG A 155 -19.14 2.92 -18.69
C ARG A 155 -20.22 2.51 -19.69
N LEU A 156 -21.08 3.44 -20.09
CA LEU A 156 -22.17 3.23 -21.05
C LEU A 156 -21.77 3.48 -22.52
N ASN A 157 -20.49 3.76 -22.79
CA ASN A 157 -19.94 4.07 -24.11
C ASN A 157 -20.42 5.39 -24.76
N TYR A 158 -20.99 6.31 -23.97
CA TYR A 158 -21.31 7.69 -24.40
C TYR A 158 -20.08 8.59 -24.29
N PHE A 159 -19.05 8.28 -25.08
CA PHE A 159 -17.72 8.87 -24.90
C PHE A 159 -17.66 10.36 -25.21
N LYS A 160 -18.44 10.86 -26.18
CA LYS A 160 -18.42 12.28 -26.56
C LYS A 160 -19.00 13.14 -25.44
N GLU A 161 -20.12 12.72 -24.89
CA GLU A 161 -20.81 13.37 -23.78
C GLU A 161 -19.95 13.35 -22.52
N ALA A 162 -19.25 12.25 -22.24
CA ALA A 162 -18.29 12.18 -21.13
C ALA A 162 -17.12 13.17 -21.31
N ILE A 163 -16.56 13.27 -22.52
CA ILE A 163 -15.50 14.24 -22.84
C ILE A 163 -16.01 15.68 -22.66
N GLU A 164 -17.22 16.00 -23.10
CA GLU A 164 -17.83 17.34 -22.93
C GLU A 164 -17.94 17.72 -21.44
N ILE A 165 -18.36 16.77 -20.59
CA ILE A 165 -18.44 16.98 -19.14
C ILE A 165 -17.07 17.33 -18.56
N TRP A 166 -16.06 16.47 -18.74
CA TRP A 166 -14.73 16.72 -18.17
C TRP A 166 -14.06 17.96 -18.78
N SER A 167 -14.37 18.30 -20.04
CA SER A 167 -13.88 19.54 -20.65
C SER A 167 -14.51 20.76 -19.98
N SER A 168 -15.83 20.74 -19.72
CA SER A 168 -16.52 21.81 -19.02
C SER A 168 -16.06 21.95 -17.56
N LEU A 169 -15.72 20.85 -16.90
CA LEU A 169 -15.12 20.87 -15.57
C LEU A 169 -13.76 21.56 -15.57
N ASN A 170 -12.91 21.27 -16.56
CA ASN A 170 -11.61 21.95 -16.71
C ASN A 170 -11.73 23.45 -17.02
N GLU A 171 -12.84 23.93 -17.58
CA GLU A 171 -13.10 25.39 -17.72
C GLU A 171 -13.46 26.05 -16.39
N ILE A 172 -13.97 25.27 -15.43
CA ILE A 172 -14.29 25.71 -14.07
C ILE A 172 -13.01 25.66 -13.23
N GLU A 173 -12.42 24.48 -13.09
CA GLU A 173 -11.15 24.24 -12.41
C GLU A 173 -10.41 23.10 -13.11
N GLU A 174 -9.17 23.36 -13.50
CA GLU A 174 -8.35 22.34 -14.15
C GLU A 174 -7.96 21.24 -13.15
N PHE A 175 -8.25 19.99 -13.49
CA PHE A 175 -7.84 18.83 -12.69
C PHE A 175 -7.22 17.76 -13.57
N SER A 176 -6.11 17.20 -13.10
CA SER A 176 -5.29 16.24 -13.84
C SER A 176 -6.11 15.03 -14.30
N TRP A 177 -6.96 14.49 -13.43
CA TRP A 177 -7.80 13.34 -13.72
C TRP A 177 -8.84 13.57 -14.83
N ASN A 178 -9.32 14.81 -15.02
CA ASN A 178 -10.21 15.12 -16.15
C ASN A 178 -9.49 14.92 -17.49
N TYR A 179 -8.28 15.48 -17.61
CA TYR A 179 -7.46 15.32 -18.81
C TYR A 179 -7.10 13.86 -19.05
N TYR A 180 -6.85 13.11 -17.98
CA TYR A 180 -6.56 11.69 -18.08
C TYR A 180 -7.75 10.88 -18.60
N GLN A 181 -8.95 11.08 -18.04
CA GLN A 181 -10.17 10.42 -18.53
C GLN A 181 -10.49 10.81 -19.98
N ILE A 182 -10.34 12.09 -20.35
CA ILE A 182 -10.49 12.54 -21.75
C ILE A 182 -9.48 11.83 -22.65
N GLY A 183 -8.22 11.71 -22.22
CA GLY A 183 -7.16 11.02 -22.94
C GLY A 183 -7.48 9.54 -23.19
N ILE A 184 -7.94 8.82 -22.15
CA ILE A 184 -8.39 7.43 -22.25
C ILE A 184 -9.53 7.29 -23.27
N LEU A 185 -10.57 8.14 -23.18
CA LEU A 185 -11.69 8.06 -24.11
C LEU A 185 -11.29 8.38 -25.54
N GLN A 186 -10.42 9.36 -25.74
CA GLN A 186 -9.87 9.66 -27.06
C GLN A 186 -9.08 8.47 -27.61
N ASN A 187 -8.34 7.74 -26.78
CA ASN A 187 -7.65 6.53 -27.18
C ASN A 187 -8.65 5.45 -27.65
N LEU A 188 -9.68 5.17 -26.86
CA LEU A 188 -10.73 4.21 -27.21
C LEU A 188 -11.47 4.58 -28.51
N MET A 189 -11.57 5.87 -28.81
CA MET A 189 -12.15 6.41 -30.04
C MET A 189 -11.16 6.49 -31.23
N ASN A 190 -9.92 6.00 -31.08
CA ASN A 190 -8.82 6.16 -32.06
C ASN A 190 -8.54 7.62 -32.46
N ASN A 191 -8.75 8.56 -31.55
CA ASN A 191 -8.46 9.97 -31.74
C ASN A 191 -7.00 10.27 -31.38
N LYS A 192 -6.25 10.82 -32.33
CA LYS A 192 -4.82 11.14 -32.20
C LYS A 192 -4.49 12.15 -31.11
N ASN A 193 -5.48 12.91 -30.62
CA ASN A 193 -5.28 13.86 -29.52
C ASN A 193 -5.17 13.19 -28.13
N CYS A 194 -5.35 11.86 -28.02
CA CYS A 194 -5.32 11.16 -26.74
C CYS A 194 -4.02 11.43 -25.96
N LEU A 195 -2.86 11.29 -26.61
CA LEU A 195 -1.55 11.49 -25.98
C LEU A 195 -1.34 12.91 -25.49
N LYS A 196 -1.94 13.92 -26.15
CA LYS A 196 -1.87 15.32 -25.72
C LYS A 196 -2.57 15.51 -24.36
N ASN A 197 -3.74 14.88 -24.18
CA ASN A 197 -4.48 14.99 -22.93
C ASN A 197 -3.86 14.14 -21.81
N ILE A 198 -3.40 12.92 -22.12
CA ILE A 198 -2.66 12.09 -21.15
C ILE A 198 -1.38 12.83 -20.71
N ARG A 199 -0.68 13.51 -21.65
CA ARG A 199 0.50 14.30 -21.32
C ARG A 199 0.18 15.43 -20.36
N LYS A 200 -0.85 16.23 -20.68
CA LYS A 200 -1.27 17.31 -19.79
C LYS A 200 -1.64 16.79 -18.40
N ALA A 201 -2.30 15.64 -18.32
CA ALA A 201 -2.65 15.03 -17.04
C ALA A 201 -1.42 14.67 -16.19
N ILE A 202 -0.42 14.01 -16.79
CA ILE A 202 0.82 13.62 -16.11
C ILE A 202 1.67 14.83 -15.73
N GLU A 203 1.69 15.87 -16.58
CA GLU A 203 2.37 17.14 -16.27
C GLU A 203 1.75 17.88 -15.08
N MET A 204 0.44 17.73 -14.87
CA MET A 204 -0.29 18.30 -13.73
C MET A 204 -0.16 17.46 -12.46
N ASP A 205 -0.15 16.13 -12.61
CA ASP A 205 -0.12 15.17 -11.50
C ASP A 205 0.67 13.93 -11.89
N GLY A 206 1.87 13.80 -11.32
CA GLY A 206 2.78 12.71 -11.61
C GLY A 206 2.27 11.34 -11.18
N GLU A 207 1.33 11.25 -10.23
CA GLU A 207 0.78 9.97 -9.77
C GLU A 207 -0.01 9.26 -10.88
N ILE A 208 -0.59 10.02 -11.83
CA ILE A 208 -1.31 9.48 -12.99
C ILE A 208 -0.42 8.61 -13.88
N LYS A 209 0.90 8.84 -13.84
CA LYS A 209 1.88 8.03 -14.58
C LYS A 209 1.82 6.55 -14.17
N GLU A 210 1.67 6.27 -12.88
CA GLU A 210 1.61 4.89 -12.36
C GLU A 210 0.30 4.21 -12.75
N ASP A 211 -0.81 4.95 -12.70
CA ASP A 211 -2.09 4.44 -13.21
C ASP A 211 -2.00 4.15 -14.71
N ALA A 212 -1.48 5.08 -15.52
CA ALA A 212 -1.36 4.95 -16.97
C ALA A 212 -0.49 3.76 -17.42
N LYS A 213 0.51 3.36 -16.61
CA LYS A 213 1.34 2.17 -16.85
C LYS A 213 0.52 0.88 -16.81
N THR A 214 -0.52 0.80 -15.99
CA THR A 214 -1.26 -0.44 -15.71
C THR A 214 -2.73 -0.41 -16.14
N TYR A 215 -3.27 0.77 -16.48
CA TYR A 215 -4.67 0.94 -16.84
C TYR A 215 -5.04 0.16 -18.12
N PRO A 216 -6.00 -0.79 -18.06
CA PRO A 216 -6.29 -1.70 -19.17
C PRO A 216 -6.71 -1.02 -20.48
N GLU A 217 -7.48 0.07 -20.42
CA GLU A 217 -7.91 0.81 -21.62
C GLU A 217 -6.78 1.56 -22.35
N LEU A 218 -5.54 1.49 -21.84
CA LEU A 218 -4.34 2.06 -22.47
C LEU A 218 -3.37 0.97 -22.97
N ASP A 219 -3.71 -0.31 -22.86
CA ASP A 219 -2.86 -1.44 -23.28
C ASP A 219 -2.35 -1.31 -24.72
N ASN A 220 -3.21 -0.83 -25.64
CA ASN A 220 -2.86 -0.62 -27.04
C ASN A 220 -1.78 0.47 -27.24
N LEU A 221 -1.71 1.45 -26.35
CA LEU A 221 -0.72 2.53 -26.39
C LEU A 221 0.64 2.11 -25.85
N ARG A 222 0.76 0.97 -25.14
CA ARG A 222 2.05 0.47 -24.63
C ARG A 222 3.02 -0.03 -25.72
N THR A 223 2.60 0.03 -26.98
CA THR A 223 3.47 -0.17 -28.14
C THR A 223 3.82 1.13 -28.86
N ASN A 224 3.21 2.26 -28.46
CA ASN A 224 3.43 3.57 -29.03
C ASN A 224 4.62 4.25 -28.32
N GLN A 225 5.65 4.63 -29.08
CA GLN A 225 6.86 5.24 -28.52
C GLN A 225 6.59 6.57 -27.81
N GLU A 226 5.68 7.40 -28.32
CA GLU A 226 5.35 8.68 -27.68
C GLU A 226 4.60 8.48 -26.36
N PHE A 227 3.77 7.43 -26.26
CA PHE A 227 3.15 7.04 -25.00
C PHE A 227 4.18 6.46 -24.03
N LEU A 228 5.07 5.59 -24.50
CA LEU A 228 6.18 5.06 -23.70
C LEU A 228 7.05 6.20 -23.18
N ASP A 229 7.46 7.15 -24.02
CA ASP A 229 8.24 8.31 -23.57
C ASP A 229 7.47 9.12 -22.50
N LEU A 230 6.14 9.13 -22.56
CA LEU A 230 5.29 9.82 -21.60
C LEU A 230 5.19 9.09 -20.24
N ILE A 231 4.91 7.79 -20.26
CA ILE A 231 4.74 6.99 -19.03
C ILE A 231 6.06 6.43 -18.49
N ASP A 232 7.12 6.51 -19.27
CA ASP A 232 8.43 5.92 -19.02
C ASP A 232 9.54 7.00 -18.96
N PHE A 233 9.15 8.24 -18.64
CA PHE A 233 10.03 9.31 -18.16
C PHE A 233 10.57 9.02 -16.74
N ASP A 234 10.78 7.74 -16.39
CA ASP A 234 11.64 7.30 -15.28
C ASP A 234 13.03 6.88 -15.79
N GLN A 235 13.38 7.16 -17.05
CA GLN A 235 14.78 7.20 -17.48
C GLN A 235 15.52 8.49 -17.07
N LYS A 236 14.93 9.37 -16.24
CA LYS A 236 15.67 10.29 -15.36
C LYS A 236 14.81 10.77 -14.18
N PRO A 237 15.28 10.64 -12.92
CA PRO A 237 14.53 11.02 -11.74
C PRO A 237 14.89 12.44 -11.32
N GLU A 238 13.94 13.24 -10.85
CA GLU A 238 14.30 14.26 -9.88
C GLU A 238 14.37 13.62 -8.48
N LYS A 239 15.62 13.35 -8.10
CA LYS A 239 16.12 13.20 -6.72
C LYS A 239 15.50 12.12 -5.83
N SER A 240 15.08 11.00 -6.40
CA SER A 240 15.19 9.71 -5.70
C SER A 240 16.35 8.91 -6.28
N ILE A 241 16.87 8.02 -5.44
CA ILE A 241 18.00 7.10 -5.51
C ILE A 241 18.42 6.41 -6.84
N GLN A 242 18.22 6.90 -8.09
CA GLN A 242 18.58 6.07 -9.26
C GLN A 242 20.08 5.76 -9.32
N LEU A 243 20.36 4.51 -9.00
CA LEU A 243 21.51 3.77 -9.45
C LEU A 243 21.13 3.09 -10.76
N LYS A 244 22.07 3.14 -11.70
CA LYS A 244 21.96 2.51 -13.02
C LYS A 244 21.32 1.13 -12.95
N ASN A 245 20.56 0.77 -13.99
CA ASN A 245 20.17 -0.60 -14.35
C ASN A 245 21.39 -1.55 -14.36
N SER A 246 21.85 -1.97 -13.20
CA SER A 246 22.82 -3.04 -13.03
C SER A 246 22.10 -4.17 -12.33
N LYS A 247 21.80 -5.22 -13.09
CA LYS A 247 21.53 -6.55 -12.55
C LYS A 247 22.54 -6.80 -11.42
N VAL A 248 22.04 -6.99 -10.19
CA VAL A 248 22.88 -7.21 -8.99
C VAL A 248 23.92 -8.28 -9.29
N LYS A 249 25.15 -8.08 -8.83
CA LYS A 249 26.25 -9.04 -8.97
C LYS A 249 26.78 -9.44 -7.61
N VAL A 250 27.41 -10.61 -7.57
CA VAL A 250 28.29 -10.99 -6.45
C VAL A 250 29.35 -9.92 -6.28
N GLY A 251 29.58 -9.48 -5.04
CA GLY A 251 30.48 -8.37 -4.72
C GLY A 251 29.83 -6.97 -4.74
N ASP A 252 28.55 -6.85 -5.09
CA ASP A 252 27.82 -5.59 -4.90
C ASP A 252 27.29 -5.46 -3.46
N TYR A 253 27.11 -4.22 -3.00
CA TYR A 253 26.33 -3.86 -1.84
C TYR A 253 24.88 -3.57 -2.22
N ILE A 254 23.95 -4.14 -1.44
CA ILE A 254 22.54 -3.75 -1.35
C ILE A 254 22.37 -2.96 -0.05
N ILE A 255 21.87 -1.74 -0.15
CA ILE A 255 21.87 -0.75 0.94
C ILE A 255 20.42 -0.32 1.18
N ALA A 256 19.95 -0.45 2.41
CA ALA A 256 18.61 -0.01 2.78
C ALA A 256 18.47 1.50 2.65
N ILE A 257 17.31 1.99 2.19
CA ILE A 257 17.00 3.42 2.26
C ILE A 257 16.84 3.93 3.71
N PRO A 258 16.89 5.27 3.94
CA PRO A 258 16.52 5.83 5.24
C PRO A 258 15.10 5.40 5.64
N ASN A 259 14.87 5.16 6.93
CA ASN A 259 13.56 4.76 7.49
C ASN A 259 13.00 3.46 6.89
N PHE A 260 13.87 2.46 6.67
CA PHE A 260 13.44 1.15 6.19
C PHE A 260 12.34 0.56 7.11
N PRO A 261 11.21 0.05 6.57
CA PRO A 261 10.05 -0.35 7.39
C PRO A 261 10.33 -1.46 8.41
N SER A 262 11.26 -2.35 8.09
CA SER A 262 11.67 -3.44 8.97
C SER A 262 12.89 -3.04 9.83
N PRO A 263 12.80 -3.08 11.17
CA PRO A 263 13.90 -2.73 12.06
C PRO A 263 15.17 -3.56 11.84
N ILE A 264 15.02 -4.83 11.42
CA ILE A 264 16.15 -5.73 11.14
C ILE A 264 17.00 -5.20 9.97
N PHE A 265 16.39 -4.44 9.05
CA PHE A 265 17.04 -3.88 7.86
C PHE A 265 17.33 -2.39 7.97
N GLU A 266 16.97 -1.74 9.09
CA GLU A 266 17.31 -0.34 9.33
C GLU A 266 18.82 -0.13 9.17
N LYS A 267 19.19 0.82 8.31
CA LYS A 267 20.56 1.14 7.88
C LYS A 267 21.40 -0.07 7.49
N ALA A 268 20.80 -1.13 6.95
CA ALA A 268 21.54 -2.33 6.56
C ALA A 268 22.43 -2.08 5.33
N VAL A 269 23.66 -2.60 5.37
CA VAL A 269 24.57 -2.71 4.24
C VAL A 269 24.87 -4.18 4.00
N ILE A 270 24.29 -4.73 2.94
CA ILE A 270 24.30 -6.16 2.63
C ILE A 270 25.28 -6.41 1.50
N LEU A 271 26.33 -7.20 1.73
CA LEU A 271 27.23 -7.63 0.66
C LEU A 271 26.66 -8.88 0.00
N VAL A 272 26.52 -8.87 -1.32
CA VAL A 272 26.06 -10.02 -2.09
C VAL A 272 27.20 -11.03 -2.21
N THR A 273 27.01 -12.20 -1.62
CA THR A 273 28.02 -13.27 -1.55
C THR A 273 27.76 -14.37 -2.57
N ARG A 274 26.49 -14.56 -2.97
CA ARG A 274 26.11 -15.60 -3.93
C ARG A 274 24.87 -15.20 -4.72
N ILE A 275 24.85 -15.55 -6.00
CA ILE A 275 23.66 -15.53 -6.86
C ILE A 275 23.57 -16.88 -7.55
N GLU A 276 22.46 -17.58 -7.38
CA GLU A 276 22.24 -18.91 -7.97
C GLU A 276 20.77 -19.09 -8.32
N ASN A 277 20.48 -19.49 -9.57
CA ASN A 277 19.12 -19.72 -10.06
C ASN A 277 18.15 -18.56 -9.76
N GLY A 278 18.62 -17.32 -9.91
CA GLY A 278 17.84 -16.11 -9.64
C GLY A 278 17.74 -15.72 -8.15
N ALA A 279 18.06 -16.61 -7.21
CA ALA A 279 18.11 -16.29 -5.80
C ALA A 279 19.39 -15.52 -5.45
N ILE A 280 19.24 -14.47 -4.65
CA ILE A 280 20.34 -13.60 -4.18
C ILE A 280 20.57 -13.89 -2.71
N GLN A 281 21.83 -14.08 -2.31
CA GLN A 281 22.24 -14.23 -0.92
C GLN A 281 23.33 -13.22 -0.57
N GLY A 282 23.28 -12.74 0.67
CA GLY A 282 24.27 -11.80 1.19
C GLY A 282 24.35 -11.77 2.70
N VAL A 283 25.26 -10.95 3.22
CA VAL A 283 25.47 -10.78 4.67
C VAL A 283 25.45 -9.31 5.06
N PHE A 284 24.89 -8.96 6.23
CA PHE A 284 25.08 -7.60 6.76
C PHE A 284 26.54 -7.38 7.13
N THR A 285 27.12 -6.32 6.58
CA THR A 285 28.52 -5.95 6.82
C THR A 285 28.70 -4.92 7.93
N ASN A 286 27.60 -4.37 8.47
CA ASN A 286 27.64 -3.28 9.43
C ASN A 286 26.83 -3.55 10.72
N LYS A 287 26.45 -4.81 10.97
CA LYS A 287 25.67 -5.18 12.17
C LYS A 287 26.49 -6.09 13.07
N LEU A 288 27.31 -5.52 13.95
CA LEU A 288 28.08 -6.28 14.93
C LEU A 288 27.15 -6.95 15.96
N GLN A 289 27.41 -8.20 16.31
CA GLN A 289 26.74 -8.88 17.42
C GLN A 289 27.59 -8.82 18.68
N ASN A 290 26.92 -8.79 19.83
CA ASN A 290 27.59 -8.95 21.13
C ASN A 290 27.87 -10.44 21.41
N LYS A 291 28.61 -11.10 20.51
CA LYS A 291 29.03 -12.51 20.57
C LYS A 291 30.46 -12.64 20.04
N LYS A 292 31.22 -13.56 20.62
CA LYS A 292 32.54 -13.97 20.10
C LYS A 292 32.41 -15.21 19.25
N LEU A 293 33.40 -15.45 18.39
CA LEU A 293 33.43 -16.63 17.53
C LEU A 293 33.34 -17.96 18.31
N GLY A 294 34.02 -18.04 19.47
CA GLY A 294 33.98 -19.21 20.35
C GLY A 294 32.62 -19.52 20.95
N ASP A 295 31.69 -18.56 20.97
CA ASP A 295 30.30 -18.77 21.42
C ASP A 295 29.48 -19.52 20.37
N LEU A 296 29.89 -19.47 19.10
CA LEU A 296 29.20 -20.11 17.97
C LEU A 296 29.81 -21.45 17.57
N SER A 297 31.13 -21.60 17.64
CA SER A 297 31.80 -22.88 17.36
C SER A 297 32.92 -23.15 18.36
N LYS A 298 32.87 -24.36 18.93
CA LYS A 298 33.80 -24.83 19.97
C LYS A 298 35.25 -24.90 19.48
N GLU A 299 35.47 -25.07 18.18
CA GLU A 299 36.82 -25.15 17.61
C GLU A 299 37.59 -23.83 17.73
N PHE A 300 36.88 -22.70 17.85
CA PHE A 300 37.44 -21.35 17.96
C PHE A 300 37.42 -20.80 19.39
N ILE A 301 37.16 -21.62 20.41
CA ILE A 301 37.28 -21.19 21.81
C ILE A 301 38.69 -20.63 22.04
N GLY A 302 38.76 -19.41 22.56
CA GLY A 302 39.99 -18.66 22.78
C GLY A 302 40.25 -17.54 21.75
N SER A 303 39.58 -17.56 20.60
CA SER A 303 39.65 -16.46 19.63
C SER A 303 38.91 -15.21 20.15
N ASN A 304 39.47 -14.03 19.91
CA ASN A 304 38.80 -12.75 20.16
C ASN A 304 38.07 -12.20 18.92
N SER A 305 38.00 -12.96 17.83
CA SER A 305 37.31 -12.51 16.62
C SER A 305 35.85 -12.19 16.90
N GLN A 306 35.45 -11.02 16.41
CA GLN A 306 34.09 -10.52 16.49
C GLN A 306 33.17 -11.26 15.50
N VAL A 307 31.89 -11.34 15.86
CA VAL A 307 30.86 -11.90 14.99
C VAL A 307 29.87 -10.82 14.60
N TYR A 308 29.61 -10.72 13.31
CA TYR A 308 28.58 -9.86 12.75
C TYR A 308 27.30 -10.67 12.51
N SER A 309 26.15 -10.01 12.55
CA SER A 309 24.90 -10.61 12.10
C SER A 309 24.95 -10.66 10.59
N GLY A 310 24.89 -11.84 9.98
CA GLY A 310 24.81 -11.93 8.52
C GLY A 310 23.39 -11.78 8.01
N GLY A 311 22.36 -12.11 8.79
CA GLY A 311 20.96 -11.87 8.45
C GLY A 311 19.99 -12.71 9.26
N PRO A 312 18.67 -12.59 9.00
CA PRO A 312 17.64 -13.29 9.76
C PRO A 312 17.51 -14.78 9.41
N VAL A 313 18.15 -15.24 8.33
CA VAL A 313 18.07 -16.63 7.88
C VAL A 313 19.27 -17.42 8.39
N GLY A 314 19.03 -18.65 8.85
CA GLY A 314 20.10 -19.59 9.17
C GLY A 314 20.93 -19.18 10.39
N GLU A 315 20.31 -18.82 11.51
CA GLU A 315 20.93 -18.31 12.76
C GLU A 315 22.03 -19.19 13.40
N ASN A 316 22.33 -20.36 12.83
CA ASN A 316 23.44 -21.25 13.22
C ASN A 316 24.47 -21.47 12.09
N SER A 317 24.40 -20.68 11.01
CA SER A 317 25.29 -20.78 9.87
C SER A 317 26.44 -19.81 10.07
N LEU A 318 27.64 -20.33 10.30
CA LEU A 318 28.85 -19.53 10.37
C LEU A 318 29.40 -19.30 8.96
N LEU A 319 29.38 -18.05 8.52
CA LEU A 319 29.93 -17.61 7.25
C LEU A 319 31.12 -16.69 7.52
N TYR A 320 32.05 -16.57 6.56
CA TYR A 320 33.16 -15.64 6.69
C TYR A 320 33.66 -15.11 5.36
N LEU A 321 34.17 -13.88 5.43
CA LEU A 321 34.88 -13.17 4.36
C LEU A 321 36.33 -13.02 4.78
N HIS A 322 37.28 -13.24 3.87
CA HIS A 322 38.69 -13.16 4.21
C HIS A 322 39.60 -12.77 3.05
N THR A 323 40.81 -12.37 3.40
CA THR A 323 41.94 -12.09 2.47
C THR A 323 43.10 -13.06 2.68
N LEU A 324 42.88 -14.13 3.46
CA LEU A 324 43.86 -15.18 3.72
C LEU A 324 44.25 -15.91 2.43
N GLU A 325 45.54 -16.26 2.31
CA GLU A 325 46.07 -17.04 1.21
C GLU A 325 45.70 -18.53 1.34
N SER A 326 45.72 -19.28 0.23
CA SER A 326 45.64 -20.75 0.25
C SER A 326 44.49 -21.34 1.07
N THR A 327 43.27 -20.90 0.82
CA THR A 327 42.02 -21.44 1.40
C THR A 327 41.26 -22.26 0.35
N PRO A 328 41.46 -23.59 0.26
CA PRO A 328 40.73 -24.42 -0.68
C PRO A 328 39.21 -24.26 -0.58
N ASN A 329 38.48 -24.43 -1.68
CA ASN A 329 37.01 -24.33 -1.73
C ASN A 329 36.45 -22.94 -1.37
N SER A 330 37.27 -21.89 -1.36
CA SER A 330 36.81 -20.51 -1.25
C SER A 330 36.28 -19.97 -2.59
N ASN A 331 35.29 -19.08 -2.54
CA ASN A 331 34.81 -18.36 -3.73
C ASN A 331 35.32 -16.93 -3.70
N GLU A 332 36.04 -16.49 -4.72
CA GLU A 332 36.46 -15.09 -4.85
C GLU A 332 35.25 -14.24 -5.25
N ILE A 333 34.85 -13.29 -4.40
CA ILE A 333 33.70 -12.41 -4.65
C ILE A 333 34.11 -11.04 -5.17
N LEU A 334 35.34 -10.62 -4.84
CA LEU A 334 36.04 -9.44 -5.33
C LEU A 334 37.54 -9.76 -5.38
N PRO A 335 38.34 -9.07 -6.21
CA PRO A 335 39.77 -9.31 -6.28
C PRO A 335 40.44 -9.30 -4.88
N GLY A 336 40.96 -10.46 -4.46
CA GLY A 336 41.62 -10.65 -3.17
C GLY A 336 40.69 -10.80 -1.96
N VAL A 337 39.36 -10.82 -2.15
CA VAL A 337 38.36 -11.06 -1.09
C VAL A 337 37.59 -12.33 -1.40
N TYR A 338 37.67 -13.27 -0.47
CA TYR A 338 37.13 -14.60 -0.61
C TYR A 338 36.01 -14.85 0.38
N PHE A 339 34.98 -15.56 -0.06
CA PHE A 339 33.84 -16.01 0.73
C PHE A 339 33.93 -17.51 0.96
N MET A 340 33.85 -17.90 2.23
CA MET A 340 34.05 -19.28 2.69
C MET A 340 35.42 -19.86 2.28
N GLY A 341 35.68 -21.11 2.65
CA GLY A 341 36.91 -21.83 2.29
C GLY A 341 37.47 -22.61 3.47
N ASP A 342 38.35 -23.58 3.24
CA ASP A 342 38.96 -24.33 4.33
C ASP A 342 39.98 -23.44 5.08
N ILE A 343 39.61 -23.04 6.28
CA ILE A 343 40.44 -22.24 7.19
C ILE A 343 41.07 -23.06 8.33
N SER A 344 41.06 -24.40 8.24
CA SER A 344 41.56 -25.28 9.32
C SER A 344 43.00 -24.95 9.74
N ASN A 345 43.85 -24.58 8.77
CA ASN A 345 45.24 -24.19 9.01
C ASN A 345 45.40 -22.83 9.74
N TYR A 346 44.32 -22.07 9.88
CA TYR A 346 44.31 -20.74 10.48
C TYR A 346 43.69 -20.71 11.88
N ILE A 347 43.11 -21.82 12.37
CA ILE A 347 42.42 -21.88 13.67
C ILE A 347 43.35 -21.46 14.82
N GLU A 348 44.58 -21.97 14.88
CA GLU A 348 45.51 -21.62 15.96
C GLU A 348 45.98 -20.17 15.89
N LYS A 349 46.08 -19.60 14.68
CA LYS A 349 46.38 -18.18 14.47
C LYS A 349 45.21 -17.27 14.87
N LEU A 350 43.98 -17.72 14.67
CA LEU A 350 42.76 -17.04 15.14
C LEU A 350 42.65 -17.02 16.67
N LYS A 351 43.10 -18.09 17.34
CA LYS A 351 43.11 -18.16 18.82
C LYS A 351 44.20 -17.31 19.44
N SER A 352 45.38 -17.27 18.82
CA SER A 352 46.50 -16.42 19.25
C SER A 352 46.32 -14.94 18.88
N ASN A 353 45.31 -14.62 18.06
CA ASN A 353 45.04 -13.29 17.51
C ASN A 353 46.14 -12.77 16.57
N ASP A 354 46.88 -13.69 15.95
CA ASP A 354 47.83 -13.39 14.85
C ASP A 354 47.10 -12.99 13.56
N ILE A 355 45.80 -13.31 13.47
CA ILE A 355 44.91 -12.89 12.38
C ILE A 355 43.89 -11.92 12.97
N SER A 356 43.80 -10.74 12.35
CA SER A 356 42.89 -9.68 12.77
C SER A 356 41.59 -9.68 11.97
N ASP A 357 40.60 -8.93 12.46
CA ASP A 357 39.31 -8.72 11.76
C ASP A 357 39.47 -8.02 10.39
N LYS A 358 40.64 -7.45 10.11
CA LYS A 358 40.99 -6.89 8.78
C LYS A 358 41.37 -7.96 7.76
N GLN A 359 41.62 -9.18 8.21
CA GLN A 359 42.00 -10.31 7.36
C GLN A 359 40.88 -11.34 7.26
N ILE A 360 40.02 -11.45 8.27
CA ILE A 360 38.85 -12.33 8.25
C ILE A 360 37.73 -11.77 9.12
N ARG A 361 36.50 -11.82 8.61
CA ARG A 361 35.30 -11.38 9.31
C ARG A 361 34.30 -12.53 9.35
N PHE A 362 33.69 -12.75 10.52
CA PHE A 362 32.72 -13.82 10.73
C PHE A 362 31.30 -13.27 10.81
N PHE A 363 30.36 -14.00 10.21
CA PHE A 363 28.95 -13.65 10.11
C PHE A 363 28.10 -14.83 10.56
N ASN A 364 27.09 -14.54 11.37
CA ASN A 364 26.09 -15.53 11.78
C ASN A 364 24.78 -15.31 11.01
N GLY A 365 24.40 -16.31 10.22
CA GLY A 365 23.24 -16.23 9.31
C GLY A 365 23.50 -15.43 8.04
N TYR A 366 22.46 -15.23 7.25
CA TYR A 366 22.50 -14.51 5.97
C TYR A 366 21.13 -13.90 5.63
N VAL A 367 21.13 -13.02 4.63
CA VAL A 367 19.92 -12.52 3.96
C VAL A 367 19.78 -13.27 2.65
N SER A 368 18.54 -13.58 2.27
CA SER A 368 18.24 -14.20 0.98
C SER A 368 16.98 -13.58 0.39
N TRP A 369 16.97 -13.45 -0.93
CA TRP A 369 15.78 -13.08 -1.70
C TRP A 369 15.49 -14.15 -2.75
N GLY A 370 14.20 -14.38 -3.02
CA GLY A 370 13.78 -14.98 -4.27
C GLY A 370 13.96 -14.00 -5.44
N GLU A 371 14.04 -14.53 -6.67
CA GLU A 371 14.26 -13.74 -7.89
C GLU A 371 13.23 -12.60 -8.03
N SER A 372 11.94 -12.95 -7.96
CA SER A 372 10.86 -11.96 -8.07
C SER A 372 10.80 -11.00 -6.88
N GLN A 373 11.11 -11.49 -5.67
CA GLN A 373 11.04 -10.69 -4.45
C GLN A 373 12.04 -9.53 -4.48
N PHE A 374 13.29 -9.79 -4.86
CA PHE A 374 14.28 -8.72 -4.93
C PHE A 374 13.92 -7.70 -6.02
N GLU A 375 13.41 -8.15 -7.16
CA GLU A 375 12.99 -7.25 -8.23
C GLU A 375 11.83 -6.34 -7.81
N GLU A 376 10.85 -6.87 -7.07
CA GLU A 376 9.74 -6.10 -6.51
C GLU A 376 10.25 -5.06 -5.51
N GLU A 377 11.02 -5.47 -4.50
CA GLU A 377 11.57 -4.54 -3.50
C GLU A 377 12.53 -3.50 -4.11
N PHE A 378 13.28 -3.87 -5.15
CA PHE A 378 14.13 -2.93 -5.88
C PHE A 378 13.30 -1.92 -6.68
N LYS A 379 12.21 -2.34 -7.32
CA LYS A 379 11.27 -1.44 -8.03
C LYS A 379 10.56 -0.48 -7.07
N GLU A 380 10.22 -0.93 -5.87
CA GLU A 380 9.67 -0.08 -4.80
C GLU A 380 10.68 0.95 -4.28
N GLY A 381 11.95 0.85 -4.69
CA GLY A 381 12.99 1.82 -4.34
C GLY A 381 13.44 1.74 -2.89
N VAL A 382 13.17 0.63 -2.21
CA VAL A 382 13.60 0.42 -0.81
C VAL A 382 15.06 -0.03 -0.69
N TRP A 383 15.70 -0.36 -1.81
CA TRP A 383 17.09 -0.77 -1.91
C TRP A 383 17.90 0.11 -2.86
N LEU A 384 19.15 0.38 -2.49
CA LEU A 384 20.17 1.00 -3.33
C LEU A 384 21.30 0.00 -3.59
N ILE A 385 21.78 -0.10 -4.81
CA ILE A 385 22.92 -0.95 -5.21
C ILE A 385 24.21 -0.11 -5.40
N SER A 386 25.31 -0.50 -4.78
CA SER A 386 26.64 0.06 -5.11
C SER A 386 27.66 -1.05 -5.19
N SER A 387 28.59 -1.00 -6.14
CA SER A 387 29.74 -1.90 -6.10
C SER A 387 30.55 -1.68 -4.84
N ALA A 388 30.92 -2.77 -4.17
CA ALA A 388 31.79 -2.73 -3.00
C ALA A 388 33.25 -2.60 -3.44
N ILE A 389 34.08 -2.02 -2.57
CA ILE A 389 35.53 -2.07 -2.72
C ILE A 389 36.18 -2.79 -1.55
N HIS A 390 37.35 -3.36 -1.79
CA HIS A 390 38.09 -4.17 -0.82
C HIS A 390 38.20 -3.52 0.56
N SER A 391 38.52 -2.22 0.62
CA SER A 391 38.69 -1.50 1.88
C SER A 391 37.40 -1.43 2.70
N GLU A 392 36.22 -1.41 2.09
CA GLU A 392 34.93 -1.33 2.79
C GLU A 392 34.55 -2.66 3.45
N ILE A 393 34.86 -3.76 2.78
CA ILE A 393 34.46 -5.09 3.23
C ILE A 393 35.29 -5.52 4.43
N MET A 394 36.58 -5.22 4.44
CA MET A 394 37.50 -5.66 5.51
C MET A 394 37.71 -4.60 6.58
N THR A 395 36.97 -3.48 6.56
CA THR A 395 37.00 -2.52 7.66
C THR A 395 36.07 -2.97 8.79
N SER A 396 36.63 -3.05 10.00
CA SER A 396 35.89 -3.31 11.23
C SER A 396 35.60 -2.00 11.98
N GLU A 397 34.44 -1.98 12.65
CA GLU A 397 33.88 -0.97 13.56
C GLU A 397 33.92 0.54 13.19
N ASN A 398 32.83 1.24 13.54
CA ASN A 398 32.67 2.69 13.58
C ASN A 398 32.82 3.50 12.28
N THR A 399 33.05 2.86 11.13
CA THR A 399 32.83 3.56 9.86
C THR A 399 31.33 3.70 9.61
N PRO A 400 30.82 4.91 9.34
CA PRO A 400 29.43 5.15 8.95
C PRO A 400 29.23 4.71 7.49
N ILE A 401 29.54 3.43 7.20
CA ILE A 401 29.59 2.86 5.85
C ILE A 401 28.24 3.00 5.14
N TRP A 402 27.14 2.92 5.89
CA TRP A 402 25.82 3.17 5.34
C TRP A 402 25.69 4.62 4.86
N GLU A 403 26.04 5.60 5.70
CA GLU A 403 25.99 7.02 5.35
C GLU A 403 26.94 7.34 4.18
N GLU A 404 28.17 6.82 4.21
CA GLU A 404 29.17 6.99 3.15
C GLU A 404 28.70 6.43 1.81
N LEU A 405 28.10 5.24 1.81
CA LEU A 405 27.55 4.63 0.61
C LEU A 405 26.35 5.42 0.09
N VAL A 406 25.41 5.81 0.96
CA VAL A 406 24.26 6.65 0.60
C VAL A 406 24.72 7.99 0.01
N GLU A 407 25.71 8.63 0.62
CA GLU A 407 26.29 9.89 0.13
C GLU A 407 27.01 9.71 -1.20
N ARG A 408 27.83 8.67 -1.35
CA ARG A 408 28.49 8.33 -2.62
C ARG A 408 27.48 8.19 -3.75
N ILE A 409 26.36 7.53 -3.48
CA ILE A 409 25.33 7.33 -4.48
C ILE A 409 24.62 8.66 -4.80
N LYS A 410 24.39 9.52 -3.80
CA LYS A 410 23.86 10.88 -4.03
C LYS A 410 24.82 11.74 -4.86
N ASN A 411 26.13 11.67 -4.60
CA ASN A 411 27.14 12.49 -5.26
C ASN A 411 27.44 12.06 -6.70
N LYS A 412 27.27 10.76 -7.03
CA LYS A 412 27.34 10.28 -8.43
C LYS A 412 26.23 10.83 -9.35
N LYS A 413 25.29 11.63 -8.82
CA LYS A 413 24.17 12.22 -9.55
C LYS A 413 24.36 13.70 -9.92
N GLN A 414 25.37 14.37 -9.36
CA GLN A 414 25.83 15.69 -9.81
C GLN A 414 26.88 15.51 -10.89
#